data_AF-A0AAD4IA94-F1
#
_entry.id   AF-A0AAD4IA94-F1
#
_cell.length_a   1.000
_cell.length_b   1.000
_cell.length_c   1.000
_cell.angle_alpha   90.00
_cell.angle_beta   90.00
_cell.angle_gamma   90.00
#
_symmetry.space_group_name_H-M   'P 1'
#
loop_
_entity.id
_entity.type
_entity.pdbx_description
1 polymer ?
#
loop_
_entity_poly.entity_id
_entity_poly.type
_entity_poly.pdbx_seq_one_letter_code
_entity_poly.pdbx_strand_id
1 'polypeptide(L)'
;MSSPNTITMVVPAPRLSVFLPNEVLRMVFKLMLVFSSVSPPDRPVNATRFGMLFKCSMLAKFAVVSRQFHEVALAVFYEHNFFDFAANNNYRTSFGVVKAPPLPPLHLHSSLRNVRLLLHLTDSWGEAVQLSDRVRWKDHPFTNTIELFRFCPAARVLELLSTTMTELRVLDLHIAVDFRLSDRRAAIAIYRSAGFLVRAREVKLTIVNGIDGCSETWHALLKNVIV
;
A
#
# COMPACT_ATOMS: atom_id res chain seq x y z
N MET A 1 -41.58 62.40 20.60
CA MET A 1 -41.69 61.84 19.23
C MET A 1 -40.45 61.00 18.98
N SER A 2 -40.60 59.68 18.98
CA SER A 2 -39.49 58.74 18.89
C SER A 2 -39.32 58.31 17.42
N SER A 3 -38.13 58.48 16.86
CA SER A 3 -37.83 58.07 15.48
C SER A 3 -37.92 56.54 15.33
N PRO A 4 -38.47 56.02 14.23
CA PRO A 4 -38.53 54.59 14.01
C PRO A 4 -37.13 54.04 13.68
N ASN A 5 -36.69 53.03 14.43
CA ASN A 5 -35.47 52.30 14.15
C ASN A 5 -35.64 51.49 12.85
N THR A 6 -34.96 51.91 11.78
CA THR A 6 -34.89 51.15 10.54
C THR A 6 -33.99 49.93 10.74
N ILE A 7 -34.59 48.74 10.84
CA ILE A 7 -33.86 47.47 10.80
C ILE A 7 -33.41 47.27 9.35
N THR A 8 -32.12 47.47 9.08
CA THR A 8 -31.54 47.14 7.78
C THR A 8 -31.45 45.62 7.67
N MET A 9 -32.36 45.00 6.92
CA MET A 9 -32.20 43.59 6.53
C MET A 9 -30.98 43.47 5.62
N VAL A 10 -29.87 42.99 6.18
CA VAL A 10 -28.72 42.57 5.39
C VAL A 10 -29.12 41.28 4.68
N VAL A 11 -29.44 41.38 3.40
CA VAL A 11 -29.66 40.21 2.53
C VAL A 11 -28.34 39.43 2.51
N PRO A 12 -28.31 38.14 2.88
CA PRO A 12 -27.11 37.34 2.77
C PRO A 12 -26.66 37.37 1.31
N ALA A 13 -25.40 37.76 1.06
CA ALA A 13 -24.84 37.71 -0.28
C ALA A 13 -25.12 36.32 -0.89
N PRO A 14 -25.62 36.24 -2.13
CA PRO A 14 -25.90 34.96 -2.75
C PRO A 14 -24.62 34.14 -2.71
N ARG A 15 -24.70 32.96 -2.09
CA ARG A 15 -23.58 32.03 -2.07
C ARG A 15 -23.26 31.71 -3.53
N LEU A 16 -22.18 32.27 -4.04
CA LEU A 16 -21.56 31.83 -5.28
C LEU A 16 -21.01 30.43 -5.01
N SER A 17 -21.87 29.41 -5.11
CA SER A 17 -21.42 28.03 -5.22
C SER A 17 -20.84 27.87 -6.62
N VAL A 18 -19.64 28.40 -6.82
CA VAL A 18 -18.87 28.11 -8.02
C VAL A 18 -18.52 26.63 -7.93
N PHE A 19 -19.28 25.82 -8.66
CA PHE A 19 -18.92 24.43 -8.91
C PHE A 19 -17.68 24.45 -9.79
N LEU A 20 -16.51 24.35 -9.16
CA LEU A 20 -15.26 24.20 -9.90
C LEU A 20 -15.24 22.82 -10.56
N PRO A 21 -14.86 22.71 -11.84
CA PRO A 21 -14.62 21.43 -12.48
C PRO A 21 -13.57 20.61 -11.71
N ASN A 22 -13.70 19.29 -11.75
CA ASN A 22 -12.79 18.39 -11.04
C ASN A 22 -11.34 18.60 -11.46
N GLU A 23 -11.10 18.94 -12.72
CA GLU A 23 -9.77 19.21 -13.29
C GLU A 23 -9.11 20.40 -12.60
N VAL A 24 -9.88 21.48 -12.36
CA VAL A 24 -9.40 22.66 -11.64
C VAL A 24 -9.12 22.32 -10.18
N LEU A 25 -10.01 21.58 -9.52
CA LEU A 25 -9.80 21.10 -8.15
C LEU A 25 -8.53 20.24 -8.04
N ARG A 26 -8.30 19.34 -9.00
CA ARG A 26 -7.08 18.51 -9.03
C ARG A 26 -5.82 19.36 -9.12
N MET A 27 -5.81 20.39 -9.97
CA MET A 27 -4.66 21.31 -10.09
C MET A 27 -4.39 22.05 -8.77
N VAL A 28 -5.44 22.59 -8.14
CA VAL A 28 -5.31 23.29 -6.85
C VAL A 28 -4.83 22.33 -5.76
N PHE A 29 -5.46 21.16 -5.63
CA PHE A 29 -5.09 20.19 -4.60
C PHE A 29 -3.68 19.65 -4.79
N LYS A 30 -3.22 19.49 -6.04
CA LYS A 30 -1.84 19.10 -6.30
C LYS A 30 -0.87 20.09 -5.68
N LEU A 31 -1.11 21.40 -5.82
CA LEU A 31 -0.25 22.43 -5.22
C LEU A 31 -0.27 22.40 -3.68
N MET A 32 -1.34 21.89 -3.07
CA MET A 32 -1.57 21.94 -1.62
C MET A 32 -1.27 20.63 -0.89
N LEU A 33 -1.31 19.50 -1.61
CA LEU A 33 -1.20 18.14 -1.06
C LEU A 33 0.09 17.43 -1.48
N VAL A 34 0.78 17.94 -2.50
CA VAL A 34 2.09 17.43 -2.89
C VAL A 34 3.12 18.10 -2.01
N PHE A 35 3.75 17.31 -1.15
CA PHE A 35 4.95 17.76 -0.47
C PHE A 35 6.04 17.83 -1.54
N SER A 36 6.41 19.05 -1.93
CA SER A 36 7.13 19.41 -3.16
C SER A 36 8.20 18.42 -3.62
N SER A 37 8.41 18.45 -4.94
CA SER A 37 9.48 17.86 -5.79
C SER A 37 10.94 18.10 -5.33
N VAL A 38 11.15 18.60 -4.11
CA VAL A 38 12.44 18.88 -3.48
C VAL A 38 12.73 17.88 -2.35
N SER A 39 11.75 17.10 -1.91
CA SER A 39 12.06 15.87 -1.18
C SER A 39 12.43 14.82 -2.22
N PRO A 40 13.68 14.31 -2.24
CA PRO A 40 14.03 13.17 -3.06
C PRO A 40 13.11 11.98 -2.71
N PRO A 41 13.22 10.83 -3.41
CA PRO A 41 12.76 9.53 -2.91
C PRO A 41 13.13 9.22 -1.44
N ASP A 42 13.96 10.03 -0.79
CA ASP A 42 14.44 9.93 0.60
C ASP A 42 13.37 10.15 1.68
N ARG A 43 12.19 10.70 1.36
CA ARG A 43 11.11 10.86 2.34
C ARG A 43 9.77 10.38 1.80
N PRO A 44 9.56 9.06 1.69
CA PRO A 44 8.26 8.52 1.31
C PRO A 44 7.19 8.78 2.38
N VAL A 45 5.93 8.70 1.98
CA VAL A 45 4.77 8.71 2.87
C VAL A 45 4.55 7.28 3.37
N ASN A 46 5.06 7.00 4.57
CA ASN A 46 4.78 5.76 5.30
C ASN A 46 3.53 5.91 6.20
N ALA A 47 3.12 4.84 6.87
CA ALA A 47 1.93 4.83 7.74
C ALA A 47 1.95 5.94 8.81
N THR A 48 3.08 6.16 9.47
CA THR A 48 3.23 7.20 10.51
C THR A 48 3.03 8.59 9.93
N ARG A 49 3.71 8.88 8.82
CA ARG A 49 3.59 10.17 8.13
C ARG A 49 2.19 10.36 7.57
N PHE A 50 1.59 9.32 6.98
CA PHE A 50 0.21 9.36 6.52
C PHE A 50 -0.75 9.73 7.66
N GLY A 51 -0.64 9.08 8.82
CA GLY A 51 -1.48 9.38 9.99
C GLY A 51 -1.34 10.83 10.47
N MET A 52 -0.12 11.38 10.45
CA MET A 52 0.12 12.79 10.76
C MET A 52 -0.52 13.72 9.72
N LEU A 53 -0.33 13.43 8.44
CA LEU A 53 -0.87 14.24 7.35
C LEU A 53 -2.41 14.19 7.32
N PHE A 54 -2.99 13.02 7.52
CA PHE A 54 -4.44 12.85 7.54
C PHE A 54 -5.10 13.60 8.71
N LYS A 55 -4.39 13.84 9.81
CA LYS A 55 -4.90 14.59 10.97
C LYS A 55 -4.59 16.08 10.91
N CYS A 56 -3.41 16.47 10.42
CA CYS A 56 -2.88 17.82 10.59
C CYS A 56 -2.71 18.61 9.29
N SER A 57 -2.90 18.00 8.11
CA SER A 57 -2.65 18.66 6.82
C SER A 57 -3.92 19.18 6.14
N MET A 58 -3.73 19.82 4.98
CA MET A 58 -4.82 20.24 4.09
C MET A 58 -5.72 19.07 3.66
N LEU A 59 -5.20 17.83 3.62
CA LEU A 59 -6.00 16.65 3.31
C LEU A 59 -7.16 16.47 4.29
N ALA A 60 -6.90 16.68 5.59
CA ALA A 60 -7.92 16.62 6.64
C ALA A 60 -9.00 17.69 6.41
N LYS A 61 -8.57 18.90 6.04
CA LYS A 61 -9.48 20.03 5.82
C LYS A 61 -10.38 19.79 4.61
N PHE A 62 -9.84 19.27 3.50
CA PHE A 62 -10.64 18.93 2.33
C PHE A 62 -11.66 17.83 2.58
N ALA A 63 -11.38 16.91 3.50
CA ALA A 63 -12.33 15.88 3.91
C ALA A 63 -13.63 16.43 4.51
N VAL A 64 -13.56 17.60 5.18
CA VAL A 64 -14.69 18.22 5.88
C VAL A 64 -15.52 19.13 4.97
N VAL A 65 -14.94 19.61 3.86
CA VAL A 65 -15.64 20.53 2.93
C VAL A 65 -16.80 19.82 2.25
N SER A 66 -16.54 18.68 1.61
CA SER A 66 -17.55 17.84 0.98
C SER A 66 -16.98 16.46 0.65
N ARG A 67 -17.86 15.49 0.41
CA ARG A 67 -17.46 14.16 -0.05
C ARG A 67 -16.67 14.21 -1.37
N GLN A 68 -17.10 15.04 -2.32
CA GLN A 68 -16.41 15.21 -3.61
C GLN A 68 -14.98 15.77 -3.40
N PHE A 69 -14.82 16.77 -2.53
CA PHE A 69 -13.50 17.32 -2.22
C PHE A 69 -12.61 16.26 -1.59
N HIS A 70 -13.16 15.45 -0.68
CA HIS A 70 -12.43 14.36 -0.06
C HIS A 70 -11.92 13.35 -1.09
N GLU A 71 -12.80 12.87 -1.97
CA GLU A 71 -12.49 11.85 -3.00
C GLU A 71 -11.43 12.38 -3.99
N VAL A 72 -11.60 13.62 -4.49
CA VAL A 72 -10.64 14.24 -5.41
C VAL A 72 -9.30 14.50 -4.72
N ALA A 73 -9.31 14.98 -3.47
CA ALA A 73 -8.09 15.21 -2.70
C ALA A 73 -7.32 13.92 -2.44
N LEU A 74 -7.99 12.83 -2.07
CA LEU A 74 -7.35 11.53 -1.88
C LEU A 74 -6.74 11.01 -3.18
N ALA A 75 -7.46 11.06 -4.30
CA ALA A 75 -6.93 10.61 -5.59
C ALA A 75 -5.65 11.39 -5.97
N VAL A 76 -5.68 12.72 -5.85
CA VAL A 76 -4.51 13.59 -6.10
C VAL A 76 -3.36 13.29 -5.14
N PHE A 77 -3.65 13.05 -3.87
CA PHE A 77 -2.66 12.73 -2.86
C PHE A 77 -1.93 11.41 -3.17
N TYR A 78 -2.67 10.36 -3.55
CA TYR A 78 -2.09 9.07 -3.93
C TYR A 78 -1.37 9.10 -5.29
N GLU A 79 -1.83 9.95 -6.21
CA GLU A 79 -1.24 10.08 -7.55
C GLU A 79 0.13 10.75 -7.53
N HIS A 80 0.32 11.75 -6.67
CA HIS A 80 1.49 12.64 -6.76
C HIS A 80 2.54 12.44 -5.67
N ASN A 81 2.25 11.68 -4.62
CA ASN A 81 3.21 11.39 -3.57
C ASN A 81 3.85 10.00 -3.77
N PHE A 82 5.04 9.81 -3.20
CA PHE A 82 5.70 8.51 -3.12
C PHE A 82 5.29 7.83 -1.81
N PHE A 83 4.77 6.61 -1.87
CA PHE A 83 4.32 5.86 -0.70
C PHE A 83 5.28 4.73 -0.35
N ASP A 84 5.45 4.49 0.94
CA ASP A 84 6.21 3.33 1.44
C ASP A 84 5.30 2.48 2.31
N PHE A 85 4.90 1.34 1.78
CA PHE A 85 4.10 0.36 2.48
C PHE A 85 4.98 -0.83 2.87
N ALA A 86 5.37 -0.85 4.14
CA ALA A 86 6.18 -1.92 4.69
C ALA A 86 5.36 -2.87 5.55
N ALA A 87 5.50 -4.17 5.30
CA ALA A 87 5.07 -5.19 6.24
C ALA A 87 5.95 -5.11 7.48
N ASN A 88 5.34 -5.19 8.66
CA ASN A 88 6.09 -5.22 9.90
C ASN A 88 6.26 -6.68 10.33
N ASN A 89 7.52 -7.11 10.37
CA ASN A 89 7.94 -8.49 10.61
C ASN A 89 7.49 -9.05 11.97
N ASN A 90 7.15 -8.17 12.93
CA ASN A 90 6.66 -8.56 14.24
C ASN A 90 5.18 -8.94 14.24
N TYR A 91 4.42 -8.58 13.20
CA TYR A 91 3.00 -8.91 13.10
C TYR A 91 2.79 -10.11 12.18
N ARG A 92 2.46 -11.25 12.79
CA ARG A 92 2.13 -12.48 12.08
C ARG A 92 0.61 -12.71 12.03
N THR A 93 0.16 -13.45 11.04
CA THR A 93 -1.19 -13.99 10.94
C THR A 93 -1.39 -15.11 11.97
N SER A 94 -2.62 -15.60 12.09
CA SER A 94 -2.92 -16.82 12.87
C SER A 94 -2.18 -18.07 12.36
N PHE A 95 -1.60 -18.00 11.16
CA PHE A 95 -0.84 -19.08 10.54
C PHE A 95 0.68 -18.86 10.64
N GLY A 96 1.14 -17.98 11.52
CA GLY A 96 2.57 -17.72 11.71
C GLY A 96 3.27 -17.03 10.53
N VAL A 97 2.55 -16.59 9.48
CA VAL A 97 3.11 -15.87 8.32
C VAL A 97 3.07 -14.36 8.55
N VAL A 98 4.04 -13.61 8.06
CA VAL A 98 4.07 -12.14 8.20
C VAL A 98 2.85 -11.50 7.51
N LYS A 99 2.22 -10.52 8.16
CA LYS A 99 1.07 -9.81 7.59
C LYS A 99 1.46 -8.97 6.38
N ALA A 100 0.51 -8.76 5.47
CA ALA A 100 0.68 -7.85 4.35
C ALA A 100 0.94 -6.41 4.82
N PRO A 101 1.67 -5.60 4.05
CA PRO A 101 1.75 -4.17 4.30
C PRO A 101 0.36 -3.53 4.29
N PRO A 102 0.12 -2.45 5.06
CA PRO A 102 -1.15 -1.75 5.06
C PRO A 102 -1.30 -0.97 3.76
N LEU A 103 -2.08 -1.51 2.82
CA LEU A 103 -2.42 -0.85 1.55
C LEU A 103 -3.66 0.04 1.71
N PRO A 104 -3.81 1.07 0.85
CA PRO A 104 -5.04 1.85 0.82
C PRO A 104 -6.25 0.97 0.39
N PRO A 105 -7.49 1.45 0.58
CA PRO A 105 -8.67 0.80 0.03
C PRO A 105 -8.57 0.53 -1.49
N LEU A 106 -9.19 -0.55 -1.95
CA LEU A 106 -9.10 -1.02 -3.36
C LEU A 106 -9.43 0.07 -4.40
N HIS A 107 -10.42 0.93 -4.13
CA HIS A 107 -10.82 2.00 -5.06
C HIS A 107 -9.74 3.07 -5.27
N LEU A 108 -8.71 3.13 -4.41
CA LEU A 108 -7.59 4.06 -4.51
C LEU A 108 -6.34 3.43 -5.14
N HIS A 109 -6.33 2.11 -5.38
CA HIS A 109 -5.20 1.42 -6.00
C HIS A 109 -4.87 1.99 -7.38
N SER A 110 -5.89 2.31 -8.18
CA SER A 110 -5.75 2.92 -9.50
C SER A 110 -5.20 4.35 -9.46
N SER A 111 -5.17 4.98 -8.28
CA SER A 111 -4.59 6.32 -8.09
C SER A 111 -3.10 6.26 -7.72
N LEU A 112 -2.57 5.11 -7.30
CA LEU A 112 -1.15 5.00 -6.94
C LEU A 112 -0.26 5.13 -8.17
N ARG A 113 0.83 5.90 -8.06
CA ARG A 113 1.83 6.05 -9.13
C ARG A 113 3.23 5.67 -8.70
N ASN A 114 3.64 6.00 -7.47
CA ASN A 114 5.01 5.77 -7.01
C ASN A 114 4.98 5.09 -5.66
N VAL A 115 5.42 3.84 -5.60
CA VAL A 115 5.26 3.00 -4.42
C VAL A 115 6.55 2.23 -4.14
N ARG A 116 6.95 2.19 -2.88
CA ARG A 116 7.84 1.18 -2.30
C ARG A 116 6.99 0.17 -1.52
N LEU A 117 7.23 -1.11 -1.77
CA LEU A 117 6.58 -2.21 -1.08
C LEU A 117 7.64 -3.10 -0.44
N LEU A 118 7.53 -3.36 0.85
CA LEU A 118 8.25 -4.45 1.51
C LEU A 118 7.31 -5.62 1.76
N LEU A 119 7.60 -6.74 1.10
CA LEU A 119 6.85 -7.98 1.18
C LEU A 119 7.68 -9.10 1.79
N HIS A 120 7.03 -9.97 2.56
CA HIS A 120 7.65 -11.16 3.15
C HIS A 120 7.08 -12.40 2.49
N LEU A 121 7.89 -13.07 1.66
CA LEU A 121 7.52 -14.34 1.05
C LEU A 121 7.97 -15.49 1.92
N THR A 122 7.11 -16.50 2.04
CA THR A 122 7.38 -17.72 2.81
C THR A 122 7.20 -18.94 1.91
N ASP A 123 7.75 -20.08 2.28
CA ASP A 123 7.54 -21.37 1.61
C ASP A 123 6.58 -22.28 2.38
N SER A 124 6.16 -21.86 3.57
CA SER A 124 5.28 -22.60 4.45
C SER A 124 4.32 -21.69 5.21
N TRP A 125 3.32 -22.31 5.84
CA TRP A 125 2.43 -21.73 6.83
C TRP A 125 2.42 -22.59 8.10
N GLY A 126 2.16 -21.98 9.25
CA GLY A 126 2.18 -22.63 10.54
C GLY A 126 0.78 -23.02 11.02
N GLU A 127 0.64 -24.21 11.59
CA GLU A 127 -0.50 -24.64 12.39
C GLU A 127 -0.09 -24.70 13.86
N ALA A 128 -0.91 -24.12 14.74
CA ALA A 128 -0.72 -24.22 16.17
C ALA A 128 -1.20 -25.59 16.65
N VAL A 129 -0.26 -26.45 17.07
CA VAL A 129 -0.55 -27.78 17.60
C VAL A 129 -0.38 -27.76 19.11
N GLN A 130 -1.46 -28.06 19.82
CA GLN A 130 -1.44 -28.24 21.27
C GLN A 130 -0.80 -29.60 21.59
N LEU A 131 0.38 -29.59 22.19
CA LEU A 131 1.05 -30.79 22.69
C LEU A 131 1.11 -30.70 24.21
N SER A 132 0.15 -31.37 24.86
CA SER A 132 -0.05 -31.33 26.31
C SER A 132 -0.22 -29.87 26.79
N ASP A 133 0.78 -29.32 27.49
CA ASP A 133 0.76 -27.96 28.07
C ASP A 133 1.51 -26.91 27.25
N ARG A 134 1.98 -27.26 26.04
CA ARG A 134 2.72 -26.31 25.17
C ARG A 134 2.12 -26.26 23.77
N VAL A 135 1.96 -25.04 23.27
CA VAL A 135 1.66 -24.80 21.85
C VAL A 135 2.96 -24.88 21.06
N ARG A 136 3.03 -25.77 20.07
CA ARG A 136 4.11 -25.79 19.08
C ARG A 136 3.56 -25.42 17.71
N TRP A 137 4.36 -24.71 16.93
CA TRP A 137 4.05 -24.45 15.53
C TRP A 137 4.55 -25.62 14.69
N LYS A 138 3.66 -26.22 13.92
CA LYS A 138 4.00 -27.17 12.87
C LYS A 138 3.99 -26.42 11.55
N ASP A 139 5.11 -26.44 10.83
CA ASP A 139 5.21 -25.81 9.52
C ASP A 139 4.69 -26.77 8.44
N HIS A 140 3.83 -26.24 7.57
CA HIS A 140 3.23 -26.93 6.44
C HIS A 140 3.72 -26.27 5.14
N PRO A 141 4.43 -26.99 4.26
CA PRO A 141 4.83 -26.45 2.96
C PRO A 141 3.59 -26.04 2.16
N PHE A 142 3.72 -24.98 1.36
CA PHE A 142 2.78 -24.79 0.27
C PHE A 142 2.92 -25.95 -0.72
N THR A 143 1.79 -26.51 -1.14
CA THR A 143 1.77 -27.59 -2.14
C THR A 143 1.24 -27.12 -3.50
N ASN A 144 0.53 -25.99 -3.52
CA ASN A 144 -0.08 -25.43 -4.72
C ASN A 144 -0.34 -23.92 -4.57
N THR A 145 -0.75 -23.27 -5.66
CA THR A 145 -1.03 -21.82 -5.71
C THR A 145 -2.23 -21.41 -4.88
N ILE A 146 -3.25 -22.28 -4.74
CA ILE A 146 -4.45 -21.99 -3.95
C ILE A 146 -4.06 -21.82 -2.47
N GLU A 147 -3.23 -22.74 -1.95
CA GLU A 147 -2.69 -22.62 -0.60
C GLU A 147 -1.81 -21.39 -0.43
N LEU A 148 -0.96 -21.09 -1.42
CA LEU A 148 -0.13 -19.89 -1.41
C LEU A 148 -0.98 -18.63 -1.23
N PHE A 149 -2.02 -18.43 -2.05
CA PHE A 149 -2.89 -17.26 -1.94
C PHE A 149 -3.72 -17.25 -0.65
N ARG A 150 -4.13 -18.42 -0.15
CA ARG A 150 -4.91 -18.52 1.09
C ARG A 150 -4.09 -18.06 2.31
N PHE A 151 -2.83 -18.47 2.40
CA PHE A 151 -2.06 -18.36 3.62
C PHE A 151 -0.91 -17.35 3.55
N CYS A 152 -0.38 -17.02 2.37
CA CYS A 152 0.66 -16.01 2.19
C CYS A 152 0.04 -14.64 1.83
N PRO A 153 0.03 -13.66 2.76
CA PRO A 153 -0.52 -12.33 2.48
C PRO A 153 0.28 -11.58 1.41
N ALA A 154 1.61 -11.76 1.37
CA ALA A 154 2.46 -11.11 0.39
C ALA A 154 2.19 -11.59 -1.05
N ALA A 155 1.89 -12.88 -1.24
CA ALA A 155 1.48 -13.41 -2.55
C ALA A 155 0.20 -12.73 -3.06
N ARG A 156 -0.79 -12.50 -2.19
CA ARG A 156 -2.00 -11.73 -2.54
C ARG A 156 -1.67 -10.28 -2.90
N VAL A 157 -0.71 -9.65 -2.22
CA VAL A 157 -0.28 -8.29 -2.60
C VAL A 157 0.40 -8.28 -3.96
N LEU A 158 1.21 -9.29 -4.29
CA LEU A 158 1.77 -9.44 -5.63
C LEU A 158 0.66 -9.60 -6.70
N GLU A 159 -0.40 -10.35 -6.41
CA GLU A 159 -1.57 -10.45 -7.31
C GLU A 159 -2.28 -9.10 -7.51
N LEU A 160 -2.33 -8.25 -6.46
CA LEU A 160 -2.89 -6.89 -6.58
C LEU A 160 -2.10 -6.01 -7.55
N LEU A 161 -0.78 -6.22 -7.68
CA LEU A 161 0.05 -5.52 -8.68
C LEU A 161 -0.32 -5.88 -10.11
N SER A 162 -0.88 -7.07 -10.33
CA SER A 162 -1.35 -7.51 -11.64
C SER A 162 -2.77 -7.04 -11.96
N THR A 163 -3.61 -6.87 -10.93
CA THR A 163 -5.06 -6.72 -11.08
C THR A 163 -5.58 -5.30 -10.82
N THR A 164 -5.14 -4.63 -9.76
CA THR A 164 -5.75 -3.37 -9.29
C THR A 164 -4.76 -2.20 -9.21
N MET A 165 -3.47 -2.47 -9.01
CA MET A 165 -2.40 -1.47 -9.01
C MET A 165 -1.72 -1.40 -10.38
N THR A 166 -2.50 -1.18 -11.44
CA THR A 166 -2.03 -1.29 -12.83
C THR A 166 -1.40 -0.01 -13.38
N GLU A 167 -1.58 1.12 -12.70
CA GLU A 167 -1.19 2.45 -13.17
C GLU A 167 0.14 2.94 -12.57
N LEU A 168 0.96 2.03 -12.03
CA LEU A 168 2.21 2.38 -11.38
C LEU A 168 3.22 2.95 -12.39
N ARG A 169 3.83 4.08 -12.04
CA ARG A 169 4.99 4.65 -12.74
C ARG A 169 6.27 4.06 -12.19
N VAL A 170 6.44 4.10 -10.87
CA VAL A 170 7.62 3.57 -10.18
C VAL A 170 7.18 2.58 -9.12
N LEU A 171 7.71 1.37 -9.18
CA LEU A 171 7.58 0.36 -8.14
C LEU A 171 8.98 0.00 -7.61
N ASP A 172 9.21 0.26 -6.33
CA ASP A 172 10.39 -0.19 -5.60
C ASP A 172 9.99 -1.39 -4.71
N LEU A 173 10.13 -2.59 -5.27
CA LEU A 173 9.70 -3.85 -4.65
C LEU A 173 10.85 -4.49 -3.88
N HIS A 174 10.69 -4.56 -2.56
CA HIS A 174 11.62 -5.19 -1.64
C HIS A 174 10.97 -6.48 -1.13
N ILE A 175 11.68 -7.59 -1.30
CA ILE A 175 11.22 -8.91 -0.91
C ILE A 175 12.19 -9.48 0.11
N ALA A 176 11.69 -9.69 1.31
CA ALA A 176 12.33 -10.51 2.32
C ALA A 176 11.80 -11.95 2.18
N VAL A 177 12.69 -12.93 2.04
CA VAL A 177 12.30 -14.34 1.93
C VAL A 177 12.57 -15.08 3.24
N ASP A 178 11.53 -15.68 3.81
CA ASP A 178 11.62 -16.56 4.97
C ASP A 178 11.41 -18.02 4.51
N PHE A 179 12.26 -18.49 3.58
CA PHE A 179 12.16 -19.87 3.08
C PHE A 179 12.90 -20.81 4.04
N ARG A 180 12.14 -21.53 4.85
CA ARG A 180 12.65 -22.38 5.95
C ARG A 180 12.89 -23.83 5.52
N LEU A 181 12.28 -24.24 4.42
CA LEU A 181 12.37 -25.61 3.93
C LEU A 181 13.62 -25.78 3.07
N SER A 182 14.15 -27.00 3.05
CA SER A 182 15.34 -27.35 2.28
C SER A 182 15.08 -27.30 0.77
N ASP A 183 13.89 -27.71 0.32
CA ASP A 183 13.54 -27.73 -1.10
C ASP A 183 13.02 -26.37 -1.60
N ARG A 184 13.96 -25.44 -1.76
CA ARG A 184 13.69 -24.10 -2.31
C ARG A 184 13.21 -24.14 -3.75
N ARG A 185 13.58 -25.17 -4.54
CA ARG A 185 13.18 -25.28 -5.94
C ARG A 185 11.69 -25.59 -6.07
N ALA A 186 11.17 -26.49 -5.24
CA ALA A 186 9.74 -26.78 -5.17
C ALA A 186 8.95 -25.52 -4.76
N ALA A 187 9.41 -24.79 -3.74
CA ALA A 187 8.78 -23.54 -3.32
C ALA A 187 8.73 -22.52 -4.48
N ILE A 188 9.85 -22.28 -5.16
CA ILE A 188 9.93 -21.34 -6.30
C ILE A 188 9.02 -21.79 -7.45
N ALA A 189 8.85 -23.10 -7.69
CA ALA A 189 7.95 -23.61 -8.71
C ALA A 189 6.48 -23.23 -8.44
N ILE A 190 6.06 -23.18 -7.17
CA ILE A 190 4.73 -22.73 -6.77
C ILE A 190 4.57 -21.22 -7.01
N TYR A 191 5.58 -20.42 -6.66
CA TYR A 191 5.57 -19.00 -6.99
C TYR A 191 5.53 -18.76 -8.50
N ARG A 192 6.21 -19.61 -9.29
CA ARG A 192 6.19 -19.55 -10.76
C ARG A 192 4.82 -19.86 -11.32
N SER A 193 4.15 -20.90 -10.81
CA SER A 193 2.82 -21.28 -11.29
C SER A 193 1.73 -20.28 -10.88
N ALA A 194 1.99 -19.43 -9.87
CA ALA A 194 1.11 -18.33 -9.52
C ALA A 194 1.10 -17.20 -10.56
N GLY A 195 2.09 -17.12 -11.46
CA GLY A 195 2.04 -16.25 -12.63
C GLY A 195 1.95 -14.76 -12.32
N PHE A 196 2.66 -14.28 -11.30
CA PHE A 196 2.68 -12.86 -10.95
C PHE A 196 3.15 -12.03 -12.15
N LEU A 197 2.39 -10.98 -12.46
CA LEU A 197 2.73 -10.03 -13.52
C LEU A 197 2.80 -8.62 -12.92
N VAL A 198 3.99 -8.01 -12.92
CA VAL A 198 4.17 -6.68 -12.34
C VAL A 198 4.04 -5.61 -13.44
N ARG A 199 3.05 -4.71 -13.29
CA ARG A 199 2.80 -3.63 -14.25
C ARG A 199 3.24 -2.29 -13.68
N ALA A 200 4.47 -1.88 -13.98
CA ALA A 200 4.94 -0.53 -13.72
C ALA A 200 5.89 -0.06 -14.84
N ARG A 201 6.00 1.26 -15.04
CA ARG A 201 6.96 1.80 -16.04
C ARG A 201 8.41 1.57 -15.62
N GLU A 202 8.70 1.64 -14.33
CA GLU A 202 10.00 1.37 -13.74
C GLU A 202 9.81 0.42 -12.54
N VAL A 203 10.53 -0.70 -12.54
CA VAL A 203 10.53 -1.68 -11.44
C VAL A 203 11.96 -1.81 -10.90
N LYS A 204 12.13 -1.57 -9.60
CA LYS A 204 13.33 -1.93 -8.85
C LYS A 204 12.99 -3.13 -7.98
N LEU A 205 13.74 -4.21 -8.13
CA LEU A 205 13.50 -5.45 -7.38
C LEU A 205 14.71 -5.82 -6.53
N THR A 206 14.51 -5.80 -5.22
CA THR A 206 15.49 -6.26 -4.23
C THR A 206 14.96 -7.50 -3.54
N ILE A 207 15.75 -8.58 -3.53
CA ILE A 207 15.41 -9.81 -2.81
C ILE A 207 16.55 -10.17 -1.86
N VAL A 208 16.20 -10.30 -0.58
CA VAL A 208 17.12 -10.63 0.51
C VAL A 208 16.50 -11.70 1.41
N ASN A 209 17.33 -12.47 2.10
CA ASN A 209 16.87 -13.39 3.12
C ASN A 209 16.33 -12.58 4.31
N GLY A 210 15.13 -12.92 4.77
CA GLY A 210 14.44 -12.20 5.84
C GLY A 210 15.04 -12.38 7.24
N ILE A 211 15.92 -13.38 7.40
CA ILE A 211 16.59 -13.70 8.67
C ILE A 211 17.87 -12.89 8.85
N ASP A 212 18.77 -12.90 7.86
CA ASP A 212 20.11 -12.32 7.95
C ASP A 212 20.35 -11.14 7.00
N GLY A 213 19.38 -10.82 6.12
CA GLY A 213 19.49 -9.74 5.14
C GLY A 213 20.44 -10.05 3.98
N CYS A 214 21.01 -11.24 3.91
CA CYS A 214 21.99 -11.60 2.89
C CYS A 214 21.32 -11.91 1.55
N SER A 215 22.07 -11.70 0.46
CA SER A 215 21.66 -12.17 -0.86
C SER A 215 22.18 -13.58 -1.09
N GLU A 216 21.32 -14.49 -1.51
CA GLU A 216 21.68 -15.86 -1.86
C GLU A 216 21.54 -16.08 -3.38
N THR A 217 22.32 -17.01 -3.92
CA THR A 217 22.37 -17.29 -5.37
C THR A 217 21.00 -17.69 -5.95
N TRP A 218 20.18 -18.40 -5.17
CA TRP A 218 18.85 -18.82 -5.61
C TRP A 218 17.83 -17.67 -5.66
N HIS A 219 18.09 -16.51 -5.02
CA HIS A 219 17.21 -15.35 -5.14
C HIS A 219 17.05 -14.89 -6.59
N ALA A 220 18.06 -15.11 -7.44
CA ALA A 220 17.96 -14.83 -8.87
C ALA A 220 16.85 -15.65 -9.57
N LEU A 221 16.62 -16.90 -9.13
CA LEU A 221 15.55 -17.73 -9.67
C LEU A 221 14.16 -17.19 -9.31
N LEU A 222 14.03 -16.62 -8.10
CA LEU A 222 12.80 -15.99 -7.64
C LEU A 222 12.57 -14.63 -8.31
N LYS A 223 13.63 -13.86 -8.60
CA LYS A 223 13.54 -12.62 -9.38
C LYS A 223 12.92 -12.87 -10.75
N ASN A 224 13.30 -13.95 -11.43
CA ASN A 224 12.75 -14.32 -12.75
C ASN A 224 11.28 -14.78 -12.70
N VAL A 225 10.73 -15.03 -11.51
CA VAL A 225 9.33 -15.42 -11.30
C VAL A 225 8.43 -14.21 -11.05
N ILE A 226 9.01 -13.12 -10.52
CA ILE A 226 8.30 -11.90 -10.16
C ILE A 226 8.70 -10.84 -11.18
N VAL A 227 8.08 -10.89 -12.36
CA VAL A 227 8.35 -10.01 -13.51
C VAL A 227 7.06 -9.37 -13.99
#